data_AF-A0A538EY75-F1
#
_entry.id   AF-A0A538EY75-F1
#
_cell.length_a   1.000
_cell.length_b   1.000
_cell.length_c   1.000
_cell.angle_alpha   90.00
_cell.angle_beta   90.00
_cell.angle_gamma   90.00
#
_symmetry.space_group_name_H-M   'P 1'
#
loop_
_entity.id
_entity.type
_entity.pdbx_description
1 polymer ?
#
loop_
_entity_poly.entity_id
_entity_poly.type
_entity_poly.pdbx_seq_one_letter_code
_entity_poly.pdbx_strand_id
1 'polypeptide(L)'
;MVYDNGMAPPRRRRRRVGPLGCLGTLVLIAVVALAVEVFSAPWALHLGGGFNPLERWSGIARAHTPDGGDVGIQLNLKVNALDRRSCSRLTGRCSDFGGTAVICTRAGRFTLSRVDGSVDGYWSIDGQPMTVSMTHGTMTPARYLSLTFTGTWHGPAYEASDGGYLSRDFLPDGNARSQVGSVDPAKAVRFALQPGDFTALCHTIGAPG
;
A
#
# COMPACT_ATOMS: atom_id res chain seq x y z
N MET A 1 37.67 10.15 -80.32
CA MET A 1 36.33 9.95 -79.72
C MET A 1 36.52 8.92 -78.60
N VAL A 2 36.68 9.27 -77.31
CA VAL A 2 35.69 9.78 -76.33
C VAL A 2 34.40 8.94 -76.42
N TYR A 3 34.05 8.06 -75.48
CA TYR A 3 33.68 8.34 -74.09
C TYR A 3 33.99 7.22 -73.08
N ASP A 4 34.29 7.70 -71.87
CA ASP A 4 34.32 7.08 -70.54
C ASP A 4 32.95 6.49 -70.13
N ASN A 5 32.93 5.53 -69.19
CA ASN A 5 32.21 5.63 -67.90
C ASN A 5 32.07 4.27 -67.20
N GLY A 6 32.87 4.12 -66.15
CA GLY A 6 32.79 3.03 -65.19
C GLY A 6 31.42 2.95 -64.51
N MET A 7 30.89 1.73 -64.46
CA MET A 7 29.65 1.42 -63.75
C MET A 7 30.01 1.06 -62.30
N ALA A 8 30.01 2.05 -61.41
CA ALA A 8 30.15 1.82 -59.98
C ALA A 8 28.85 1.19 -59.41
N PRO A 9 28.92 0.19 -58.52
CA PRO A 9 27.73 -0.40 -57.94
C PRO A 9 27.00 0.61 -57.02
N PRO A 10 25.67 0.52 -56.89
CA PRO A 10 24.94 1.40 -55.99
C PRO A 10 25.40 1.15 -54.55
N ARG A 11 26.05 2.16 -53.96
CA ARG A 11 26.31 2.20 -52.51
C ARG A 11 24.96 2.13 -51.81
N ARG A 12 24.65 0.98 -51.19
CA ARG A 12 23.54 0.85 -50.25
C ARG A 12 23.72 1.93 -49.19
N ARG A 13 22.88 2.97 -49.25
CA ARG A 13 22.75 3.94 -48.16
C ARG A 13 22.40 3.14 -46.91
N ARG A 14 23.38 2.94 -46.02
CA ARG A 14 23.10 2.58 -44.63
C ARG A 14 22.12 3.63 -44.13
N ARG A 15 20.85 3.24 -43.96
CA ARG A 15 19.88 4.03 -43.24
C ARG A 15 20.53 4.32 -41.89
N ARG A 16 20.87 5.59 -41.69
CA ARG A 16 21.30 6.09 -40.39
C ARG A 16 20.14 5.81 -39.44
N VAL A 17 20.32 4.78 -38.62
CA VAL A 17 19.51 4.60 -37.42
C VAL A 17 19.71 5.89 -36.64
N GLY A 18 18.61 6.60 -36.38
CA GLY A 18 18.64 7.97 -35.83
C GLY A 18 19.44 8.07 -34.53
N PRO A 19 19.87 9.28 -34.15
CA PRO A 19 20.81 9.53 -33.05
C PRO A 19 20.29 9.17 -31.65
N LEU A 20 19.05 8.69 -31.55
CA LEU A 20 18.46 8.17 -30.33
C LEU A 20 18.63 6.64 -30.36
N GLY A 21 19.86 6.18 -30.11
CA GLY A 21 20.16 4.76 -29.94
C GLY A 21 19.41 4.14 -28.75
N CYS A 22 19.85 2.98 -28.25
CA CYS A 22 19.22 2.29 -27.11
C CYS A 22 18.86 3.21 -25.93
N LEU A 23 19.66 4.26 -25.66
CA LEU A 23 19.37 5.26 -24.64
C LEU A 23 18.09 6.07 -24.92
N GLY A 24 17.87 6.52 -26.15
CA GLY A 24 16.65 7.24 -26.52
C GLY A 24 15.41 6.37 -26.46
N THR A 25 15.53 5.10 -26.83
CA THR A 25 14.47 4.10 -26.66
C THR A 25 14.18 3.84 -25.18
N LEU A 26 15.20 3.72 -24.32
CA LEU A 26 15.02 3.56 -22.88
C LEU A 26 14.32 4.76 -22.25
N VAL A 27 14.72 5.98 -22.64
CA VAL A 27 14.05 7.22 -22.18
C VAL A 27 12.60 7.24 -22.63
N LEU A 28 12.30 6.91 -23.89
CA LEU A 28 10.92 6.83 -24.37
C LEU A 28 10.09 5.80 -23.59
N ILE A 29 10.63 4.61 -23.34
CA ILE A 29 9.97 3.57 -22.55
C ILE A 29 9.68 4.07 -21.14
N ALA A 30 10.65 4.72 -20.48
CA ALA A 30 10.48 5.28 -19.14
C ALA A 30 9.38 6.36 -19.13
N VAL A 31 9.35 7.25 -20.12
CA VAL A 31 8.31 8.29 -20.24
C VAL A 31 6.93 7.68 -20.46
N VAL A 32 6.81 6.67 -21.33
CA VAL A 32 5.54 5.98 -21.58
C VAL A 32 5.07 5.23 -20.34
N ALA A 33 5.96 4.53 -19.63
CA ALA A 33 5.62 3.84 -18.39
C ALA A 33 5.09 4.81 -17.34
N LEU A 34 5.76 5.95 -17.15
CA LEU A 34 5.35 6.98 -16.21
C LEU A 34 4.02 7.64 -16.63
N ALA A 35 3.80 7.86 -17.93
CA ALA A 35 2.52 8.36 -18.42
C ALA A 35 1.38 7.37 -18.12
N VAL A 36 1.57 6.07 -18.39
CA VAL A 36 0.56 5.05 -18.09
C VAL A 36 0.21 5.03 -16.60
N GLU A 37 1.22 5.13 -15.73
CA GLU A 37 1.04 5.19 -14.27
C GLU A 37 0.20 6.41 -13.86
N VAL A 38 0.60 7.61 -14.28
CA VAL A 38 -0.10 8.86 -13.99
C VAL A 38 -1.53 8.88 -14.52
N PHE A 39 -1.78 8.32 -15.71
CA PHE A 39 -3.12 8.29 -16.30
C PHE A 39 -4.03 7.20 -15.72
N SER A 40 -3.47 6.12 -15.15
CA SER A 40 -4.28 5.01 -14.63
C SER A 40 -4.79 5.24 -13.21
N ALA A 41 -3.99 5.91 -12.36
CA ALA A 41 -4.34 6.20 -10.98
C ALA A 41 -3.84 7.60 -10.58
N PRO A 42 -4.41 8.69 -11.14
CA PRO A 42 -3.95 10.06 -10.84
C PRO A 42 -4.09 10.42 -9.36
N TRP A 43 -5.02 9.77 -8.64
CA TRP A 43 -5.16 9.91 -7.19
C TRP A 43 -3.93 9.45 -6.39
N ALA A 44 -3.10 8.55 -6.92
CA ALA A 44 -1.94 8.01 -6.23
C ALA A 44 -0.92 9.11 -5.86
N LEU A 45 -0.81 10.13 -6.71
CA LEU A 45 0.06 11.28 -6.48
C LEU A 45 -0.44 12.23 -5.40
N HIS A 46 -1.68 12.08 -4.93
CA HIS A 46 -2.29 12.95 -3.91
C HIS A 46 -2.64 12.19 -2.62
N LEU A 47 -2.08 10.99 -2.45
CA LEU A 47 -2.26 10.19 -1.24
C LEU A 47 -1.79 10.92 0.02
N GLY A 48 -2.70 11.04 0.98
CA GLY A 48 -2.41 11.71 2.25
C GLY A 48 -2.58 13.23 2.21
N GLY A 49 -3.37 13.77 1.27
CA GLY A 49 -3.74 15.18 1.25
C GLY A 49 -2.68 16.13 0.66
N GLY A 50 -1.61 15.59 0.05
CA GLY A 50 -0.53 16.36 -0.56
C GLY A 50 0.15 15.61 -1.70
N PHE A 51 0.96 16.33 -2.50
CA PHE A 51 1.69 15.72 -3.61
C PHE A 51 2.74 14.71 -3.11
N ASN A 52 2.65 13.47 -3.59
CA ASN A 52 3.38 12.32 -3.10
C ASN A 52 3.94 11.50 -4.27
N PRO A 53 5.11 11.88 -4.80
CA PRO A 53 5.70 11.21 -5.97
C PRO A 53 6.24 9.81 -5.65
N LEU A 54 6.36 9.46 -4.37
CA LEU A 54 6.80 8.13 -3.94
C LEU A 54 5.63 7.16 -3.78
N GLU A 55 4.38 7.65 -3.89
CA GLU A 55 3.14 6.87 -3.77
C GLU A 55 3.11 6.02 -2.48
N ARG A 56 3.65 6.60 -1.39
CA ARG A 56 3.79 5.96 -0.08
C ARG A 56 3.08 6.77 0.98
N TRP A 57 2.32 6.10 1.82
CA TRP A 57 1.67 6.76 2.95
C TRP A 57 1.90 5.96 4.22
N SER A 58 2.01 6.68 5.34
CA SER A 58 2.05 6.09 6.67
C SER A 58 1.08 6.82 7.57
N GLY A 59 0.28 6.05 8.31
CA GLY A 59 -0.62 6.57 9.33
C GLY A 59 -0.51 5.78 10.62
N ILE A 60 -0.76 6.45 11.74
CA ILE A 60 -0.83 5.85 13.07
C ILE A 60 -2.17 6.17 13.72
N ALA A 61 -2.64 5.27 14.56
CA ALA A 61 -3.86 5.44 15.34
C ALA A 61 -3.75 4.74 16.69
N ARG A 62 -4.44 5.28 17.70
CA ARG A 62 -4.71 4.57 18.95
C ARG A 62 -6.14 4.07 18.92
N ALA A 63 -6.34 2.83 19.32
CA ALA A 63 -7.65 2.23 19.51
C ALA A 63 -7.76 1.72 20.94
N HIS A 64 -8.93 1.93 21.55
CA HIS A 64 -9.29 1.38 22.85
C HIS A 64 -10.43 0.37 22.63
N THR A 65 -10.15 -0.91 22.86
CA THR A 65 -11.15 -1.97 22.64
C THR A 65 -12.19 -1.97 23.78
N PRO A 66 -13.44 -2.36 23.52
CA PRO A 66 -14.47 -2.41 24.55
C PRO A 66 -14.14 -3.34 25.73
N ASP A 67 -13.25 -4.31 25.51
CA ASP A 67 -12.77 -5.23 26.55
C ASP A 67 -11.64 -4.63 27.42
N GLY A 68 -11.25 -3.36 27.19
CA GLY A 68 -10.26 -2.63 28.00
C GLY A 68 -8.82 -2.70 27.48
N GLY A 69 -8.61 -3.17 26.25
CA GLY A 69 -7.29 -3.24 25.62
C GLY A 69 -6.91 -1.92 24.94
N ASP A 70 -5.68 -1.46 25.15
CA ASP A 70 -5.09 -0.33 24.40
C ASP A 70 -4.19 -0.86 23.29
N VAL A 71 -4.45 -0.40 22.07
CA VAL A 71 -3.74 -0.83 20.87
C VAL A 71 -3.27 0.38 20.07
N GLY A 72 -1.98 0.39 19.72
CA GLY A 72 -1.40 1.34 18.78
C GLY A 72 -1.24 0.66 17.44
N ILE A 73 -1.61 1.36 16.37
CA ILE A 73 -1.62 0.85 15.01
C ILE A 73 -0.72 1.75 14.18
N GLN A 74 0.17 1.15 13.40
CA GLN A 74 0.87 1.81 12.30
C GLN A 74 0.54 1.06 11.02
N LEU A 75 0.14 1.82 10.01
CA LEU A 75 -0.11 1.31 8.67
C LEU A 75 0.82 2.01 7.70
N ASN A 76 1.63 1.23 6.97
CA ASN A 76 2.48 1.73 5.90
C ASN A 76 1.96 1.16 4.58
N LEU A 77 1.55 2.04 3.68
CA LEU A 77 1.00 1.71 2.37
C LEU A 77 1.94 2.19 1.27
N LYS A 78 1.93 1.43 0.18
CA LYS A 78 2.53 1.76 -1.10
C LYS A 78 1.52 1.41 -2.19
N VAL A 79 1.38 2.26 -3.19
CA VAL A 79 0.55 1.95 -4.37
C VAL A 79 1.22 0.85 -5.20
N ASN A 80 0.39 -0.09 -5.67
CA ASN A 80 0.81 -1.24 -6.46
C ASN A 80 0.49 -1.07 -7.96
N ALA A 81 0.60 0.15 -8.51
CA ALA A 81 0.13 0.49 -9.87
C ALA A 81 0.67 -0.44 -10.98
N LEU A 82 1.89 -0.97 -10.80
CA LEU A 82 2.55 -1.85 -11.77
C LEU A 82 2.73 -3.30 -11.29
N ASP A 83 2.38 -3.63 -10.04
CA ASP A 83 2.58 -4.97 -9.50
C ASP A 83 1.36 -5.87 -9.76
N ARG A 84 1.36 -6.53 -10.92
CA ARG A 84 0.34 -7.52 -11.30
C ARG A 84 0.32 -8.78 -10.42
N ARG A 85 1.27 -8.94 -9.47
CA ARG A 85 1.32 -10.13 -8.59
C ARG A 85 0.28 -10.10 -7.49
N SER A 86 -0.30 -8.95 -7.19
CA SER A 86 -1.34 -8.79 -6.17
C SER A 86 -2.76 -9.04 -6.69
N CYS A 87 -2.91 -9.42 -7.96
CA CYS A 87 -4.19 -9.76 -8.56
C CYS A 87 -4.61 -11.18 -8.18
N SER A 88 -5.79 -11.30 -7.58
CA SER A 88 -6.42 -12.60 -7.38
C SER A 88 -6.75 -13.21 -8.75
N ARG A 89 -6.22 -14.41 -9.02
CA ARG A 89 -6.52 -15.15 -10.26
C ARG A 89 -7.97 -15.62 -10.34
N LEU A 90 -8.67 -15.68 -9.20
CA LEU A 90 -10.05 -16.15 -9.10
C LEU A 90 -11.07 -15.03 -9.34
N THR A 91 -10.79 -13.83 -8.82
CA THR A 91 -11.74 -12.69 -8.90
C THR A 91 -11.30 -11.64 -9.92
N GLY A 92 -10.08 -11.72 -10.45
CA GLY A 92 -9.49 -10.73 -11.34
C GLY A 92 -9.21 -9.37 -10.68
N ARG A 93 -9.56 -9.19 -9.40
CA ARG A 93 -9.33 -7.94 -8.66
C ARG A 93 -7.89 -7.89 -8.14
N CYS A 94 -7.26 -6.74 -8.35
CA CYS A 94 -5.92 -6.42 -7.87
C CYS A 94 -6.02 -5.56 -6.62
N SER A 95 -5.06 -5.69 -5.71
CA SER A 95 -4.92 -4.72 -4.62
C SER A 95 -4.36 -3.42 -5.20
N ASP A 96 -5.02 -2.29 -4.93
CA ASP A 96 -4.50 -0.96 -5.24
C ASP A 96 -3.31 -0.60 -4.34
N PHE A 97 -3.25 -1.19 -3.14
CA PHE A 97 -2.20 -0.96 -2.15
C PHE A 97 -1.53 -2.24 -1.67
N GLY A 98 -0.23 -2.15 -1.44
CA GLY A 98 0.58 -3.10 -0.70
C GLY A 98 1.22 -2.45 0.52
N GLY A 99 1.78 -3.24 1.43
CA GLY A 99 2.63 -2.69 2.48
C GLY A 99 2.75 -3.54 3.73
N THR A 100 2.93 -2.87 4.87
CA THR A 100 3.16 -3.49 6.19
C THR A 100 2.39 -2.75 7.27
N ALA A 101 1.94 -3.47 8.29
CA ALA A 101 1.38 -2.87 9.49
C ALA A 101 2.15 -3.33 10.74
N VAL A 102 2.16 -2.48 11.75
CA VAL A 102 2.70 -2.81 13.07
C VAL A 102 1.64 -2.49 14.11
N ILE A 103 1.35 -3.45 14.96
CA ILE A 103 0.48 -3.29 16.11
C ILE A 103 1.35 -3.26 17.35
N CYS A 104 1.12 -2.31 18.25
CA CYS A 104 1.75 -2.32 19.57
C CYS A 104 0.70 -2.34 20.67
N THR A 105 0.98 -3.17 21.67
CA THR A 105 0.18 -3.34 22.87
C THR A 105 1.11 -3.28 24.07
N ARG A 106 0.56 -3.40 25.28
CA ARG A 106 1.37 -3.54 26.51
C ARG A 106 2.27 -4.78 26.49
N ALA A 107 1.88 -5.83 25.78
CA ALA A 107 2.67 -7.07 25.67
C ALA A 107 3.82 -6.99 24.65
N GLY A 108 3.80 -5.99 23.76
CA GLY A 108 4.87 -5.77 22.79
C GLY A 108 4.37 -5.37 21.40
N ARG A 109 5.22 -5.61 20.39
CA ARG A 109 4.98 -5.22 19.00
C ARG A 109 4.76 -6.45 18.12
N PHE A 110 3.76 -6.39 17.27
CA PHE A 110 3.38 -7.43 16.32
C PHE A 110 3.44 -6.87 14.90
N THR A 111 4.27 -7.46 14.05
CA THR A 111 4.44 -7.02 12.66
C THR A 111 3.60 -7.89 11.72
N LEU A 112 2.78 -7.24 10.90
CA LEU A 112 1.99 -7.81 9.82
C LEU A 112 2.66 -7.40 8.52
N SER A 113 3.40 -8.32 7.90
CA SER A 113 4.24 -7.97 6.74
C SER A 113 3.50 -8.01 5.41
N ARG A 114 2.23 -8.40 5.40
CA ARG A 114 1.40 -8.44 4.21
C ARG A 114 0.17 -7.58 4.43
N VAL A 115 0.15 -6.43 3.77
CA VAL A 115 -1.02 -5.56 3.69
C VAL A 115 -1.48 -5.52 2.25
N ASP A 116 -2.77 -5.78 2.05
CA ASP A 116 -3.46 -5.66 0.77
C ASP A 116 -4.63 -4.68 0.96
N GLY A 117 -4.65 -3.60 0.18
CA GLY A 117 -5.72 -2.61 0.21
C GLY A 117 -6.38 -2.46 -1.16
N SER A 118 -7.69 -2.20 -1.19
CA SER A 118 -8.39 -1.85 -2.42
C SER A 118 -9.34 -0.68 -2.21
N VAL A 119 -9.43 0.18 -3.22
CA VAL A 119 -10.25 1.39 -3.24
C VAL A 119 -10.94 1.52 -4.59
N ASP A 120 -12.20 1.93 -4.57
CA ASP A 120 -12.94 2.22 -5.79
C ASP A 120 -12.84 3.74 -6.07
N GLY A 121 -11.87 4.18 -6.88
CA GLY A 121 -11.70 5.60 -7.22
C GLY A 121 -10.77 5.85 -8.42
N TYR A 122 -11.17 6.76 -9.33
CA TYR A 122 -10.37 7.10 -10.52
C TYR A 122 -9.66 8.45 -10.42
N TRP A 123 -10.35 9.53 -10.01
CA TRP A 123 -9.74 10.87 -9.88
C TRP A 123 -9.29 11.19 -8.45
N SER A 124 -10.07 10.74 -7.48
CA SER A 124 -9.81 10.91 -6.05
C SER A 124 -10.30 9.66 -5.32
N ILE A 125 -9.65 9.35 -4.22
CA ILE A 125 -10.07 8.31 -3.27
C ILE A 125 -10.71 8.91 -2.01
N ASP A 126 -10.78 10.25 -1.93
CA ASP A 126 -11.44 10.95 -0.82
C ASP A 126 -12.92 10.58 -0.77
N GLY A 127 -13.38 10.16 0.40
CA GLY A 127 -14.72 9.62 0.66
C GLY A 127 -15.01 8.24 0.03
N GLN A 128 -14.06 7.65 -0.70
CA GLN A 128 -14.28 6.34 -1.32
C GLN A 128 -14.07 5.19 -0.32
N PRO A 129 -14.90 4.13 -0.40
CA PRO A 129 -14.76 2.98 0.47
C PRO A 129 -13.43 2.28 0.19
N MET A 130 -12.73 1.94 1.26
CA MET A 130 -11.48 1.20 1.23
C MET A 130 -11.49 0.10 2.27
N THR A 131 -11.03 -1.08 1.84
CA THR A 131 -10.76 -2.21 2.74
C THR A 131 -9.26 -2.48 2.75
N VAL A 132 -8.70 -2.63 3.96
CA VAL A 132 -7.30 -2.95 4.20
C VAL A 132 -7.23 -4.26 4.97
N SER A 133 -6.72 -5.30 4.34
CA SER A 133 -6.47 -6.59 4.98
C SER A 133 -4.99 -6.70 5.34
N MET A 134 -4.69 -7.09 6.56
CA MET A 134 -3.35 -7.22 7.10
C MET A 134 -3.17 -8.62 7.66
N THR A 135 -2.18 -9.35 7.16
CA THR A 135 -1.89 -10.72 7.60
C THR A 135 -0.44 -10.86 8.02
N HIS A 136 -0.19 -11.88 8.83
CA HIS A 136 1.16 -12.23 9.24
C HIS A 136 2.08 -12.57 8.06
N GLY A 137 3.35 -12.28 8.24
CA GLY A 137 4.40 -12.69 7.31
C GLY A 137 4.87 -14.10 7.56
N THR A 138 5.67 -14.63 6.63
CA THR A 138 6.35 -15.92 6.81
C THR A 138 7.40 -15.91 7.95
N MET A 139 7.74 -14.75 8.50
CA MET A 139 8.82 -14.58 9.49
C MET A 139 8.36 -14.02 10.85
N THR A 140 7.06 -13.87 11.14
CA THR A 140 6.60 -13.26 12.42
C THR A 140 5.98 -14.26 13.40
N PRO A 141 6.16 -14.05 14.73
CA PRO A 141 5.56 -14.90 15.77
C PRO A 141 4.03 -14.84 15.81
N ALA A 142 3.44 -13.91 15.06
CA ALA A 142 2.01 -13.65 14.94
C ALA A 142 1.30 -14.57 13.92
N ARG A 143 1.59 -15.88 13.86
CA ARG A 143 1.13 -16.81 12.80
C ARG A 143 -0.40 -16.88 12.57
N TYR A 144 -1.21 -16.28 13.43
CA TYR A 144 -2.67 -16.28 13.33
C TYR A 144 -3.30 -14.88 13.26
N LEU A 145 -2.50 -13.82 13.35
CA LEU A 145 -3.03 -12.46 13.27
C LEU A 145 -3.45 -12.15 11.82
N SER A 146 -4.69 -11.73 11.68
CA SER A 146 -5.28 -11.32 10.41
C SER A 146 -6.32 -10.24 10.68
N LEU A 147 -5.97 -8.98 10.49
CA LEU A 147 -6.86 -7.84 10.73
C LEU A 147 -7.45 -7.35 9.43
N THR A 148 -8.71 -6.91 9.46
CA THR A 148 -9.33 -6.23 8.32
C THR A 148 -9.93 -4.92 8.80
N PHE A 149 -9.50 -3.82 8.19
CA PHE A 149 -10.05 -2.51 8.44
C PHE A 149 -10.90 -2.08 7.26
N THR A 150 -12.06 -1.49 7.55
CA THR A 150 -12.98 -0.95 6.53
C THR A 150 -13.25 0.51 6.85
N GLY A 151 -13.22 1.36 5.83
CA GLY A 151 -13.22 2.79 6.06
C GLY A 151 -13.22 3.63 4.81
N THR A 152 -12.95 4.91 4.96
CA THR A 152 -12.85 5.90 3.89
C THR A 152 -11.64 6.80 4.12
N TRP A 153 -11.09 7.35 3.03
CA TRP A 153 -10.11 8.42 3.12
C TRP A 153 -10.79 9.75 3.31
N HIS A 154 -10.22 10.59 4.19
CA HIS A 154 -10.59 11.99 4.37
C HIS A 154 -9.32 12.84 4.47
N GLY A 155 -8.94 13.44 3.34
CA GLY A 155 -7.72 14.24 3.22
C GLY A 155 -6.46 13.43 3.60
N PRO A 156 -5.72 13.80 4.68
CA PRO A 156 -4.53 13.08 5.11
C PRO A 156 -4.81 11.80 5.92
N ALA A 157 -6.07 11.57 6.30
CA ALA A 157 -6.45 10.53 7.24
C ALA A 157 -7.18 9.37 6.56
N TYR A 158 -6.95 8.16 7.04
CA TYR A 158 -7.80 7.01 6.77
C TYR A 158 -8.67 6.73 7.99
N GLU A 159 -9.97 7.04 7.87
CA GLU A 159 -10.95 6.80 8.93
C GLU A 159 -11.51 5.39 8.78
N ALA A 160 -11.27 4.54 9.78
CA ALA A 160 -11.51 3.12 9.69
C ALA A 160 -12.26 2.58 10.91
N SER A 161 -12.91 1.46 10.68
CA SER A 161 -13.40 0.53 11.68
C SER A 161 -12.59 -0.75 11.60
N ASP A 162 -12.21 -1.32 12.75
CA ASP A 162 -11.64 -2.67 12.77
C ASP A 162 -12.67 -3.79 12.59
N GLY A 163 -13.97 -3.48 12.61
CA GLY A 163 -15.03 -4.47 12.55
C GLY A 163 -15.08 -5.46 13.73
N GLY A 164 -14.31 -5.25 14.80
CA GLY A 164 -14.18 -6.15 15.97
C GLY A 164 -12.95 -7.05 15.95
N TYR A 165 -12.07 -6.89 14.95
CA TYR A 165 -10.88 -7.72 14.80
C TYR A 165 -9.85 -7.53 15.93
N LEU A 166 -9.71 -6.33 16.50
CA LEU A 166 -8.77 -6.06 17.59
C LEU A 166 -9.17 -6.78 18.88
N SER A 167 -10.45 -6.74 19.26
CA SER A 167 -10.98 -7.51 20.40
C SER A 167 -10.92 -9.02 20.18
N ARG A 168 -11.04 -9.47 18.93
CA ARG A 168 -10.90 -10.88 18.56
C ARG A 168 -9.46 -11.35 18.72
N ASP A 169 -8.50 -10.57 18.25
CA ASP A 169 -7.11 -11.01 18.12
C ASP A 169 -6.25 -10.70 19.35
N PHE A 170 -6.63 -9.71 20.16
CA PHE A 170 -5.89 -9.29 21.35
C PHE A 170 -6.70 -9.44 22.64
N LEU A 171 -6.02 -9.84 23.69
CA LEU A 171 -6.52 -9.82 25.06
C LEU A 171 -6.37 -8.41 25.67
N PRO A 172 -7.13 -8.07 26.73
CA PRO A 172 -7.00 -6.77 27.40
C PRO A 172 -5.61 -6.48 27.98
N ASP A 173 -4.84 -7.53 28.30
CA ASP A 173 -3.44 -7.43 28.74
C ASP A 173 -2.46 -7.13 27.59
N GLY A 174 -2.96 -7.09 26.35
CA GLY A 174 -2.19 -6.83 25.13
C GLY A 174 -1.64 -8.09 24.45
N ASN A 175 -1.76 -9.27 25.04
CA ASN A 175 -1.28 -10.50 24.40
C ASN A 175 -2.15 -10.87 23.19
N ALA A 176 -1.52 -11.37 22.13
CA ALA A 176 -2.24 -11.94 21.00
C ALA A 176 -2.84 -13.29 21.39
N ARG A 177 -4.07 -13.58 20.95
CA ARG A 177 -4.71 -14.88 21.20
C ARG A 177 -4.06 -15.98 20.37
N SER A 178 -3.89 -17.16 20.96
CA SER A 178 -3.41 -18.37 20.27
C SER A 178 -4.50 -19.02 19.41
N GLN A 179 -5.76 -18.75 19.71
CA GLN A 179 -6.93 -19.22 18.96
C GLN A 179 -7.86 -18.03 18.72
N VAL A 180 -8.25 -17.83 17.47
CA VAL A 180 -9.15 -16.74 17.06
C VAL A 180 -10.54 -17.32 16.80
N GLY A 181 -11.56 -16.72 17.42
CA GLY A 181 -12.96 -17.06 17.19
C GLY A 181 -13.54 -16.29 16.00
N SER A 182 -14.87 -16.22 15.93
CA SER A 182 -15.53 -15.29 15.00
C SER A 182 -15.34 -13.84 15.43
N VAL A 183 -15.35 -12.93 14.47
CA VAL A 183 -15.38 -11.49 14.74
C VAL A 183 -16.74 -11.12 15.34
N ASP A 184 -16.74 -10.26 16.36
CA ASP A 184 -17.95 -9.67 16.93
C ASP A 184 -18.06 -8.19 16.52
N PRO A 185 -18.95 -7.83 15.57
CA PRO A 185 -19.12 -6.45 15.13
C PRO A 185 -19.57 -5.49 16.24
N ALA A 186 -20.20 -5.99 17.31
CA ALA A 186 -20.57 -5.15 18.45
C ALA A 186 -19.34 -4.64 19.23
N LYS A 187 -18.18 -5.28 19.03
CA LYS A 187 -16.88 -4.87 19.60
C LYS A 187 -16.02 -4.04 18.66
N ALA A 188 -16.59 -3.61 17.53
CA ALA A 188 -15.87 -2.80 16.57
C ALA A 188 -15.49 -1.43 17.16
N VAL A 189 -14.27 -1.00 16.85
CA VAL A 189 -13.73 0.30 17.22
C VAL A 189 -13.44 1.11 15.97
N ARG A 190 -13.75 2.41 16.06
CA ARG A 190 -13.42 3.38 15.01
C ARG A 190 -12.19 4.18 15.42
N PHE A 191 -11.36 4.49 14.43
CA PHE A 191 -10.15 5.28 14.61
C PHE A 191 -9.79 5.97 13.30
N ALA A 192 -8.97 7.02 13.39
CA ALA A 192 -8.41 7.70 12.23
C ALA A 192 -6.90 7.48 12.22
N LEU A 193 -6.39 6.83 11.17
CA LEU A 193 -4.97 6.71 10.93
C LEU A 193 -4.47 8.01 10.30
N GLN A 194 -3.56 8.69 10.98
CA GLN A 194 -3.02 9.99 10.57
C GLN A 194 -1.48 9.97 10.62
N PRO A 195 -0.78 10.81 9.85
CA PRO A 195 0.67 10.93 9.96
C PRO A 195 1.11 11.24 11.39
N GLY A 196 2.13 10.52 11.90
CA GLY A 196 2.59 10.73 13.27
C GLY A 196 3.74 9.81 13.67
N ASP A 197 4.21 9.97 14.92
CA ASP A 197 5.30 9.17 15.51
C ASP A 197 4.77 7.93 16.23
N PHE A 198 4.92 6.78 15.57
CA PHE A 198 4.49 5.50 16.12
C PHE A 198 5.28 5.07 17.36
N THR A 199 6.56 5.44 17.44
CA THR A 199 7.40 5.06 18.57
C THR A 199 6.93 5.78 19.83
N ALA A 200 6.66 7.09 19.72
CA ALA A 200 6.07 7.86 20.81
C ALA A 200 4.71 7.28 21.24
N LEU A 201 3.83 6.94 20.28
CA LEU A 201 2.55 6.31 20.58
C LEU A 201 2.74 4.99 21.37
N CYS A 202 3.61 4.09 20.90
CA CYS A 202 3.81 2.81 21.57
C CYS A 202 4.43 2.95 22.96
N HIS A 203 5.28 3.95 23.20
CA HIS A 203 5.76 4.26 24.53
C HIS A 203 4.61 4.63 25.48
N THR A 204 3.62 5.41 25.03
CA THR A 204 2.46 5.75 25.88
C THR A 204 1.56 4.56 26.20
N ILE A 205 1.51 3.55 25.33
CA ILE A 205 0.70 2.34 25.53
C ILE A 205 1.41 1.36 26.45
N GLY A 206 2.73 1.21 26.31
CA GLY A 206 3.55 0.30 27.11
C GLY A 206 4.00 0.85 28.46
N ALA A 207 3.80 2.14 28.74
CA ALA A 207 4.09 2.70 30.05
C ALA A 207 3.18 2.06 31.11
N PRO A 208 3.72 1.55 32.23
CA PRO A 208 2.88 1.18 33.36
C PRO A 208 2.16 2.44 33.85
N GLY A 209 0.83 2.36 33.90
CA GLY A 209 -0.02 3.41 34.47
C GLY A 209 0.09 3.50 35.99
#